data_AF-A0A1C6AGI1-F1
#
_entry.id   AF-A0A1C6AGI1-F1
#
_cell.length_a   1.000
_cell.length_b   1.000
_cell.length_c   1.000
_cell.angle_alpha   90.00
_cell.angle_beta   90.00
_cell.angle_gamma   90.00
#
_symmetry.space_group_name_H-M   'P 1'
#
loop_
_entity.id
_entity.type
_entity.pdbx_description
1 polymer ?
#
loop_
_entity_poly.entity_id
_entity_poly.type
_entity_poly.pdbx_seq_one_letter_code
_entity_poly.pdbx_strand_id
1 'polypeptide(L)' 'MYSKLYYKQVEILNFIKSSTAKKGYPPSIREIAKGVNLSSSSTVFCHLQKLEKLGYIKRKSKQPRSIVILDNK' A
#
# COMPACT_ATOMS: atom_id res chain seq x y z
N MET A 1 16.60 -4.04 -3.54
CA MET A 1 15.88 -5.19 -2.94
C MET A 1 15.27 -4.74 -1.61
N TYR A 2 13.97 -4.93 -1.39
CA TYR A 2 13.30 -4.54 -0.14
C TYR A 2 13.68 -5.47 1.02
N SER A 3 14.91 -5.36 1.52
CA SER A 3 15.48 -6.24 2.56
C SER A 3 14.78 -6.14 3.93
N LYS A 4 13.93 -5.12 4.13
CA LYS A 4 13.24 -4.85 5.39
C LYS A 4 11.71 -5.05 5.32
N LEU A 5 11.20 -5.57 4.20
CA LEU A 5 9.76 -5.78 3.98
C LEU A 5 9.40 -7.25 3.89
N TYR A 6 8.29 -7.62 4.52
CA TYR A 6 7.69 -8.93 4.36
C TYR A 6 7.05 -9.08 2.99
N TYR A 7 6.96 -10.32 2.49
CA TYR A 7 6.38 -10.65 1.18
C TYR A 7 5.04 -9.94 0.92
N LYS A 8 4.13 -9.96 1.90
CA LYS A 8 2.81 -9.31 1.80
C LYS A 8 2.87 -7.79 1.70
N GLN A 9 3.86 -7.16 2.34
CA GLN A 9 4.05 -5.71 2.27
C GLN A 9 4.58 -5.30 0.88
N VAL A 10 5.45 -6.12 0.30
CA VAL A 10 5.95 -5.94 -1.07
C VAL A 10 4.82 -6.13 -2.07
N GLU A 11 3.96 -7.15 -1.92
CA GLU A 11 2.76 -7.31 -2.74
C GLU A 11 1.85 -6.07 -2.68
N ILE A 12 1.58 -5.54 -1.49
CA ILE A 12 0.77 -4.34 -1.32
C ILE A 12 1.40 -3.13 -2.04
N LEU A 13 2.71 -2.91 -1.87
CA LEU A 13 3.42 -1.84 -2.57
C LEU A 13 3.34 -1.98 -4.09
N ASN A 14 3.60 -3.18 -4.60
CA ASN A 14 3.55 -3.47 -6.03
C ASN A 14 2.13 -3.33 -6.59
N PHE A 15 1.12 -3.73 -5.82
CA PHE A 15 -0.28 -3.53 -6.19
C PHE A 15 -0.64 -2.05 -6.27
N ILE A 16 -0.20 -1.24 -5.29
CA ILE A 16 -0.41 0.21 -5.33
C ILE A 16 0.33 0.82 -6.53
N LYS A 17 1.61 0.47 -6.76
CA LYS A 17 2.41 0.95 -7.92
C LYS A 17 1.70 0.64 -9.23
N SER A 18 1.34 -0.62 -9.45
CA SER A 18 0.68 -1.07 -10.68
C SER A 18 -0.72 -0.50 -10.86
N SER A 19 -1.52 -0.39 -9.78
CA SER A 19 -2.85 0.22 -9.86
C SER A 19 -2.76 1.70 -10.19
N THR A 20 -1.84 2.45 -9.58
CA THR A 20 -1.62 3.87 -9.91
C THR A 20 -1.13 4.02 -11.36
N ALA A 21 -0.22 3.16 -11.83
CA ALA A 21 0.25 3.19 -13.21
C ALA A 21 -0.85 2.83 -14.23
N LYS A 22 -1.73 1.88 -13.91
CA LYS A 22 -2.81 1.45 -14.81
C LYS A 22 -4.02 2.38 -14.81
N LYS A 23 -4.42 2.90 -13.64
CA LYS A 23 -5.66 3.67 -13.46
C LYS A 23 -5.44 5.18 -13.36
N GLY A 24 -4.21 5.63 -13.11
CA GLY A 24 -3.90 7.04 -12.85
C GLY A 24 -4.22 7.51 -11.43
N TYR A 25 -4.70 6.64 -10.55
CA TYR A 25 -5.02 6.96 -9.15
C TYR A 25 -4.65 5.82 -8.20
N PRO A 26 -4.26 6.12 -6.96
CA PRO A 26 -3.93 5.11 -5.97
C PRO A 26 -5.19 4.33 -5.54
N PRO A 27 -5.07 3.00 -5.34
CA PRO A 27 -6.19 2.16 -4.95
C PRO A 27 -6.65 2.47 -3.51
N SER A 28 -7.91 2.18 -3.24
CA SER A 28 -8.48 2.21 -1.89
C SER A 28 -8.04 1.01 -1.05
N ILE A 29 -8.20 1.11 0.28
CA ILE A 29 -7.91 0.00 1.21
C ILE A 29 -8.68 -1.28 0.83
N ARG A 30 -9.93 -1.14 0.36
CA ARG A 30 -10.75 -2.28 -0.08
C ARG A 30 -10.23 -2.90 -1.37
N GLU A 31 -9.77 -2.09 -2.32
CA GLU A 31 -9.17 -2.60 -3.56
C GLU A 31 -7.85 -3.30 -3.28
N ILE A 32 -7.02 -2.76 -2.38
CA ILE A 32 -5.78 -3.42 -1.95
C ILE A 32 -6.11 -4.77 -1.32
N ALA A 33 -7.08 -4.83 -0.39
CA ALA A 33 -7.50 -6.08 0.24
C ALA A 33 -7.86 -7.16 -0.79
N LYS A 34 -8.69 -6.79 -1.79
CA LYS A 34 -9.06 -7.69 -2.89
C LYS A 34 -7.88 -8.05 -3.79
N GLY A 35 -7.01 -7.10 -4.09
CA GLY A 35 -5.87 -7.28 -4.99
C GLY A 35 -4.77 -8.19 -4.44
N VAL A 36 -4.57 -8.21 -3.11
CA VAL A 36 -3.57 -9.06 -2.45
C VAL A 36 -4.17 -10.25 -1.71
N ASN A 37 -5.46 -10.55 -1.93
CA ASN A 37 -6.21 -11.63 -1.27
C ASN A 37 -6.08 -11.59 0.26
N LEU A 38 -6.29 -10.42 0.87
CA LEU A 38 -6.36 -10.28 2.33
C LEU A 38 -7.80 -10.29 2.80
N SER A 39 -8.08 -11.09 3.83
CA SER A 39 -9.42 -11.32 4.37
C SER A 39 -10.04 -10.06 4.98
N SER A 40 -9.21 -9.16 5.51
CA SER A 40 -9.68 -8.00 6.28
C SER A 40 -8.97 -6.70 5.91
N SER A 41 -9.75 -5.63 5.74
CA SER A 41 -9.26 -4.26 5.56
C SER A 41 -8.41 -3.79 6.75
N SER A 42 -8.68 -4.30 7.96
CA SER A 42 -7.88 -4.04 9.17
C SER A 42 -6.44 -4.56 9.05
N THR A 43 -6.25 -5.73 8.43
CA THR A 43 -4.91 -6.30 8.18
C THR A 43 -4.14 -5.44 7.19
N VAL A 44 -4.80 -5.01 6.12
CA VAL A 44 -4.24 -4.06 5.14
C VAL A 44 -3.83 -2.76 5.83
N PHE A 45 -4.68 -2.22 6.71
CA PHE A 45 -4.38 -1.00 7.45
C PHE A 45 -3.11 -1.14 8.30
N CYS A 46 -2.95 -2.26 9.00
CA CYS A 46 -1.76 -2.55 9.81
C CYS A 46 -0.48 -2.67 8.96
N HIS A 47 -0.55 -3.37 7.81
CA HIS A 47 0.58 -3.47 6.88
C HIS A 47 0.97 -2.11 6.31
N LEU A 48 -0.02 -1.33 5.90
CA LEU A 48 0.19 0.00 5.38
C LEU A 48 0.81 0.90 6.48
N GLN A 49 0.34 0.86 7.74
CA GLN A 49 0.94 1.64 8.83
C GLN A 49 2.43 1.32 9.02
N LYS A 50 2.80 0.03 8.92
CA LYS A 50 4.21 -0.38 8.96
C LYS A 50 4.98 0.20 7.78
N LEU A 51 4.44 0.14 6.56
CA LEU A 51 5.06 0.72 5.37
C LEU A 51 5.27 2.23 5.51
N GLU A 52 4.34 2.93 6.15
CA GLU A 52 4.45 4.36 6.44
C GLU A 52 5.51 4.67 7.50
N LYS A 53 5.54 3.91 8.60
CA LYS A 53 6.61 4.01 9.62
C LYS A 53 7.99 3.74 9.04
N LEU A 54 8.07 2.87 8.04
CA LEU A 54 9.32 2.55 7.33
C LEU A 54 9.67 3.56 6.24
N GLY A 55 8.81 4.55 5.96
CA GLY A 55 9.06 5.61 4.98
C GLY A 55 8.80 5.22 3.52
N TYR A 56 8.17 4.08 3.24
CA TYR A 56 7.89 3.64 1.87
C TYR A 56 6.63 4.30 1.27
N ILE A 57 5.65 4.64 2.11
CA ILE A 57 4.41 5.30 1.70
C ILE A 57 4.05 6.43 2.65
N LYS A 58 3.25 7.37 2.15
CA LYS A 58 2.61 8.41 2.96
C LYS A 58 1.12 8.36 2.72
N ARG A 59 0.32 8.36 3.79
CA ARG A 59 -1.13 8.44 3.68
C ARG A 59 -1.67 9.72 4.31
N LYS A 60 -2.81 10.20 3.84
CA LYS A 60 -3.64 11.13 4.61
C LYS A 60 -4.80 10.39 5.25
N SER A 61 -4.79 10.27 6.58
CA SER A 61 -5.79 9.49 7.35
C SER A 61 -7.24 9.94 7.16
N LYS A 62 -7.49 11.18 6.69
CA LYS A 62 -8.83 11.73 6.48
C LYS A 62 -9.34 11.62 5.04
N GLN A 63 -8.55 11.08 4.12
CA GLN A 63 -8.90 11.04 2.70
C GLN A 63 -8.72 9.63 2.12
N PRO A 64 -9.80 8.95 1.70
CA PRO A 64 -9.67 7.72 0.94
C PRO A 64 -8.93 8.02 -0.37
N ARG A 65 -8.04 7.10 -0.81
CA ARG A 65 -7.20 7.27 -2.01
C ARG A 65 -6.15 8.38 -1.92
N SER A 66 -5.70 8.75 -0.73
CA SER A 66 -4.53 9.63 -0.56
C SER A 66 -3.31 8.84 -0.12
N ILE A 67 -2.98 7.76 -0.84
CA ILE A 67 -1.75 7.00 -0.63
C ILE A 67 -0.75 7.44 -1.69
N VAL A 68 0.37 7.98 -1.24
CA VAL A 68 1.50 8.35 -2.08
C VAL A 68 2.65 7.39 -1.80
N ILE A 69 3.22 6.82 -2.84
CA ILE A 69 4.43 6.01 -2.75
C ILE A 69 5.61 6.98 -2.70
N LEU A 70 6.46 6.85 -1.67
CA LEU A 70 7.60 7.73 -1.44
C LEU A 70 8.93 7.12 -1.91
N ASP A 71 8.90 5.95 -2.54
CA ASP A 71 10.04 5.12 -2.98
C ASP A 71 11.34 5.92 -3.21
N ASN A 72 12.14 6.04 -2.15
CA ASN A 72 13.41 6.76 -2.11
C ASN A 72 14.54 5.75 -1.85
N LYS A 73 14.57 4.66 -2.62
CA LYS A 73 15.66 3.66 -2.62
C LYS A 73 15.59 2.69 -3.79
#